data_AF-A0A127T7C3-F1
#
_entry.id   AF-A0A127T7C3-F1
#
_cell.length_a   1.000
_cell.length_b   1.000
_cell.length_c   1.000
_cell.angle_alpha   90.00
_cell.angle_beta   90.00
_cell.angle_gamma   90.00
#
_symmetry.space_group_name_H-M   'P 1'
#
loop_
_entity.id
_entity.type
_entity.pdbx_description
1 polymer ?
#
loop_
_entity_poly.entity_id
_entity_poly.type
_entity_poly.pdbx_seq_one_letter_code
_entity_poly.pdbx_strand_id
1 'polypeptide(L)'
;MEALTDVRIERNKRNGRSQKEHLKRARAVQEVDYPGGTWRRKGAEEKKAQVYAWRQEHPEGRKADCHRDTGLDPKTIRKWWDT
;
A
#
# COMPACT_ATOMS: atom_id res chain seq x y z
N MET A 1 23.80 -14.66 27.44
CA MET A 1 23.76 -16.13 27.43
C MET A 1 22.58 -16.56 28.26
N GLU A 2 21.58 -17.18 27.65
CA GLU A 2 20.41 -17.71 28.36
C GLU A 2 20.83 -18.97 29.12
N ALA A 3 20.64 -18.99 30.44
CA ALA A 3 20.93 -20.17 31.26
C ALA A 3 19.84 -21.23 31.02
N LEU A 4 20.20 -22.32 30.35
CA LEU A 4 19.30 -23.45 30.12
C LEU A 4 19.37 -24.38 31.32
N THR A 5 18.26 -24.55 32.02
CA THR A 5 18.07 -25.67 32.97
C THR A 5 18.10 -26.98 32.18
N ASP A 6 18.70 -28.04 32.74
CA ASP A 6 18.84 -29.38 32.11
C ASP A 6 17.48 -30.05 31.75
N VAL A 7 16.37 -29.42 32.11
CA VAL A 7 15.01 -29.83 31.74
C VAL A 7 14.69 -29.31 30.33
N ARG A 8 14.41 -30.25 29.41
CA ARG A 8 13.89 -29.93 28.08
C ARG A 8 12.49 -29.33 28.17
N ILE A 9 12.40 -28.00 28.21
CA ILE A 9 11.13 -27.29 28.08
C ILE A 9 10.81 -27.16 26.59
N GLU A 10 9.81 -27.89 26.09
CA GLU A 10 9.33 -27.68 24.74
C GLU A 10 8.69 -26.29 24.61
N ARG A 11 9.00 -25.59 23.51
CA ARG A 11 8.45 -24.26 23.28
C ARG A 11 6.93 -24.36 23.14
N ASN A 12 6.20 -23.74 24.07
CA ASN A 12 4.75 -23.73 24.04
C ASN A 12 4.25 -23.11 22.72
N LYS A 13 3.69 -23.92 21.82
CA LYS A 13 3.09 -23.42 20.57
C LYS A 13 1.78 -22.73 20.93
N ARG A 14 1.76 -21.39 20.87
CA ARG A 14 0.50 -20.65 20.89
C ARG A 14 -0.34 -21.11 19.70
N ASN A 15 -1.48 -21.75 19.96
CA ASN A 15 -2.36 -22.30 18.92
C ASN A 15 -3.22 -21.16 18.33
N GLY A 16 -2.56 -20.19 17.70
CA GLY A 16 -3.21 -19.13 16.95
C GLY A 16 -3.83 -19.67 15.67
N ARG A 17 -4.76 -18.90 15.09
CA ARG A 17 -5.32 -19.22 13.77
C ARG A 17 -4.18 -19.30 12.75
N SER A 18 -4.29 -20.23 11.81
CA SER A 18 -3.37 -20.27 10.67
C SER A 18 -3.42 -18.95 9.89
N GLN A 19 -2.34 -18.58 9.22
CA GLN A 19 -2.31 -17.38 8.37
C GLN A 19 -3.47 -17.37 7.37
N LYS A 20 -3.79 -18.55 6.80
CA LYS A 20 -4.92 -18.73 5.88
C LYS A 20 -6.26 -18.36 6.52
N GLU A 21 -6.54 -18.86 7.72
CA GLU A 21 -7.79 -18.56 8.43
C GLU A 21 -7.88 -17.09 8.87
N HIS A 22 -6.75 -16.53 9.33
CA HIS A 22 -6.66 -15.12 9.69
C HIS A 22 -6.97 -14.22 8.47
N LEU A 23 -6.30 -14.46 7.35
CA LEU A 23 -6.51 -13.69 6.11
C LEU A 23 -7.91 -13.86 5.56
N LYS A 24 -8.51 -15.06 5.65
CA LYS A 24 -9.91 -15.29 5.22
C LYS A 24 -10.87 -14.39 6.00
N ARG A 25 -10.73 -14.33 7.33
CA ARG A 25 -11.58 -13.48 8.17
C ARG A 25 -11.32 -11.99 7.94
N ALA A 26 -10.05 -11.58 7.86
CA ALA A 26 -9.69 -10.19 7.60
C ALA A 26 -10.28 -9.68 6.27
N ARG A 27 -10.20 -10.49 5.20
CA ARG A 27 -10.79 -10.18 3.90
C ARG A 27 -12.32 -10.09 3.95
N ALA A 28 -12.97 -11.02 4.65
CA ALA A 28 -14.43 -10.99 4.79
C ALA A 28 -14.92 -9.72 5.50
N VAL A 29 -14.26 -9.32 6.59
CA VAL A 29 -14.57 -8.04 7.28
C VAL A 29 -14.34 -6.86 6.34
N GLN A 30 -13.21 -6.84 5.64
CA GLN A 30 -12.87 -5.79 4.68
C GLN A 30 -13.89 -5.66 3.53
N GLU A 31 -14.48 -6.76 3.07
CA GLU A 31 -15.56 -6.73 2.06
C GLU A 31 -16.85 -6.15 2.61
N VAL A 32 -17.14 -6.32 3.92
CA VAL A 32 -18.28 -5.67 4.57
C VAL A 32 -18.05 -4.17 4.74
N ASP A 33 -16.87 -3.77 5.21
CA ASP A 33 -16.53 -2.35 5.43
C ASP A 33 -16.38 -1.58 4.10
N TYR A 34 -15.86 -2.24 3.06
CA TYR A 34 -15.56 -1.61 1.77
C TYR A 34 -16.04 -2.48 0.59
N PRO A 35 -17.36 -2.64 0.40
CA PRO A 35 -17.93 -3.55 -0.61
C PRO A 35 -17.57 -3.16 -2.05
N GLY A 36 -17.33 -1.88 -2.31
CA GLY A 36 -16.86 -1.36 -3.61
C GLY A 36 -15.35 -1.43 -3.81
N GLY A 37 -14.58 -1.97 -2.86
CA GLY A 37 -13.11 -2.04 -2.95
C GLY A 37 -12.42 -0.67 -2.93
N THR A 38 -13.07 0.36 -2.39
CA THR A 38 -12.58 1.75 -2.32
C THR A 38 -11.24 1.86 -1.60
N TRP A 39 -10.97 0.96 -0.64
CA TRP A 39 -9.67 0.85 0.03
C TRP A 39 -8.49 0.66 -0.94
N ARG A 40 -8.70 0.08 -2.13
CA ARG A 40 -7.66 -0.12 -3.16
C ARG A 40 -7.35 1.14 -3.95
N ARG A 41 -8.32 2.05 -4.05
CA ARG A 41 -8.24 3.27 -4.87
C ARG A 41 -7.82 4.50 -4.06
N LYS A 42 -7.88 4.41 -2.72
CA LYS A 42 -7.53 5.50 -1.81
C LYS A 42 -6.13 6.08 -2.14
N GLY A 43 -6.10 7.35 -2.51
CA GLY A 43 -4.88 8.09 -2.88
C GLY A 43 -4.37 7.88 -4.31
N ALA A 44 -4.88 6.91 -5.07
CA ALA A 44 -4.47 6.72 -6.47
C ALA A 44 -5.08 7.78 -7.39
N GLU A 45 -6.35 8.10 -7.17
CA GLU A 45 -7.09 9.11 -7.93
C GLU A 45 -6.58 10.53 -7.63
N GLU A 46 -6.25 10.81 -6.37
CA GLU A 46 -5.65 12.10 -5.95
C GLU A 46 -4.31 12.34 -6.65
N LYS A 47 -3.42 11.34 -6.66
CA LYS A 47 -2.14 11.43 -7.38
C LYS A 47 -2.32 11.57 -8.88
N LYS A 48 -3.34 10.92 -9.47
CA LYS A 48 -3.68 11.11 -10.90
C LYS A 48 -4.08 12.57 -11.14
N ALA A 49 -5.01 13.09 -10.34
CA ALA A 49 -5.50 14.46 -10.46
C ALA A 49 -4.35 15.48 -10.31
N GLN A 50 -3.43 15.26 -9.37
CA GLN A 50 -2.27 16.12 -9.16
C GLN A 50 -1.32 16.15 -10.36
N VAL A 51 -1.03 14.99 -10.98
CA VAL A 51 -0.21 14.93 -12.21
C VAL A 51 -0.91 15.67 -13.36
N TYR A 52 -2.23 15.50 -13.48
CA TYR A 52 -3.03 16.15 -14.52
C TYR A 52 -3.12 17.67 -14.37
N ALA A 53 -3.35 18.16 -13.16
CA ALA A 53 -3.38 19.60 -12.85
C ALA A 53 -2.03 20.23 -13.21
N TRP A 54 -0.93 19.64 -12.72
CA TRP A 54 0.41 20.13 -13.00
C TRP A 54 0.70 20.18 -14.51
N ARG A 55 0.30 19.15 -15.27
CA ARG A 55 0.53 19.13 -16.72
C ARG A 55 -0.27 20.20 -17.48
N GLN A 56 -1.46 20.55 -17.01
CA GLN A 56 -2.24 21.64 -17.60
C GLN A 56 -1.61 23.02 -17.33
N GLU A 57 -1.04 23.20 -16.14
CA GLU A 57 -0.31 24.43 -15.77
C GLU A 57 1.05 24.53 -16.49
N HIS A 58 1.67 23.38 -16.80
CA HIS A 58 2.99 23.28 -17.42
C HIS A 58 2.96 22.45 -18.72
N PRO A 59 2.41 23.00 -19.83
CA PRO A 59 2.26 22.26 -21.09
C PRO A 59 3.60 21.83 -21.73
N GLU A 60 4.66 22.61 -21.52
CA GLU A 60 6.03 22.35 -21.97
C GLU A 60 6.85 21.53 -20.94
N GLY A 61 6.25 21.26 -19.78
CA GLY A 61 6.90 20.62 -18.64
C GLY A 61 7.23 19.15 -18.90
N ARG A 62 8.38 18.67 -18.39
CA ARG A 62 8.79 17.27 -18.50
C ARG A 62 8.41 16.52 -17.23
N LYS A 63 8.38 15.18 -17.31
CA LYS A 63 8.13 14.29 -16.16
C LYS A 63 9.07 14.55 -14.98
N ALA A 64 10.32 14.94 -15.25
CA ALA A 64 11.31 15.25 -14.23
C ALA A 64 10.99 16.56 -13.49
N ASP A 65 10.40 17.54 -14.18
CA ASP A 65 9.97 18.82 -13.59
C ASP A 65 8.78 18.59 -12.66
N CYS A 66 7.81 17.80 -13.12
CA CYS A 66 6.68 17.37 -12.29
C CYS A 66 7.13 16.67 -11.01
N HIS A 67 8.17 15.81 -11.06
CA HIS A 67 8.71 15.18 -9.85
C HIS A 67 9.30 16.20 -8.87
N ARG A 68 10.05 17.18 -9.38
CA ARG A 68 10.68 18.22 -8.56
C ARG A 68 9.64 19.11 -7.87
N ASP A 69 8.57 19.45 -8.58
CA ASP A 69 7.55 20.37 -8.08
C ASP A 69 6.51 19.69 -7.17
N THR A 70 6.08 18.47 -7.53
CA THR A 70 5.00 17.77 -6.82
C THR A 70 5.50 16.79 -5.76
N GLY A 71 6.78 16.41 -5.79
CA GLY A 71 7.35 15.37 -4.93
C GLY A 71 6.81 13.96 -5.19
N LEU A 72 5.97 13.78 -6.22
CA LEU A 72 5.38 12.50 -6.56
C LEU A 72 6.43 11.52 -7.08
N ASP A 73 6.34 10.26 -6.67
CA ASP A 73 7.25 9.22 -7.15
C ASP A 73 7.29 9.15 -8.70
N PRO A 74 8.48 9.07 -9.33
CA PRO A 74 8.60 9.08 -10.79
C PRO A 74 7.78 7.99 -11.50
N LYS A 75 7.57 6.83 -10.87
CA LYS A 75 6.74 5.75 -11.42
C LYS A 75 5.27 6.13 -11.41
N THR A 76 4.81 6.88 -10.40
CA THR A 76 3.45 7.42 -10.34
C THR A 76 3.22 8.44 -11.45
N ILE A 77 4.16 9.37 -11.63
CA ILE A 77 4.11 10.37 -12.71
C ILE A 77 4.09 9.67 -14.06
N ARG A 78 5.04 8.75 -14.31
CA ARG A 78 5.10 8.00 -15.58
C ARG A 78 3.82 7.23 -15.87
N LYS A 79 3.19 6.63 -14.84
CA LYS A 79 1.94 5.90 -14.98
C LYS A 79 0.80 6.79 -15.46
N TRP A 80 0.70 8.02 -14.96
CA TRP A 80 -0.45 8.90 -15.21
C TRP A 80 -0.20 10.01 -16.23
N TRP A 81 1.01 10.12 -16.78
CA TRP A 81 1.37 11.19 -17.70
C TRP A 81 0.64 11.14 -19.06
N ASP A 82 0.35 9.94 -19.54
CA ASP A 82 -0.19 9.66 -20.88
C ASP A 82 -1.59 9.00 -20.84
N THR A 83 -2.11 8.76 -19.63
CA THR A 83 -3.44 8.15 -19.40
C THR A 83 -4.46 9.22 -19.24
#